data_AF-A0A7C0UQ08-F1
#
_entry.id   AF-A0A7C0UQ08-F1
#
_cell.length_a   1.000
_cell.length_b   1.000
_cell.length_c   1.000
_cell.angle_alpha   90.00
_cell.angle_beta   90.00
_cell.angle_gamma   90.00
#
_symmetry.space_group_name_H-M   'P 1'
#
loop_
_entity.id
_entity.type
_entity.pdbx_description
1 polymer ?
#
loop_
_entity_poly.entity_id
_entity_poly.type
_entity_poly.pdbx_seq_one_letter_code
_entity_poly.pdbx_strand_id
1 'polypeptide(L)'
;MKRLMLVAIIALLLFPVCYVIRGSSNTDNSQTWDEKDLNLWRMKIEHLAANSSYGIGAIWLGKDSIAKDNYIHVAISPYGDKEALMKAIEEEGIPPEAVKIEVWGEYDKDFTTPEPVCPVNYTHSRAE
;
A
#
# COMPACT_ATOMS: atom_id res chain seq x y z
N MET A 1 -24.09 -55.81 15.61
CA MET A 1 -24.16 -54.80 14.52
C MET A 1 -24.73 -53.42 14.95
N LYS A 2 -25.18 -53.19 16.20
CA LYS A 2 -25.72 -51.88 16.61
C LYS A 2 -24.70 -50.89 17.21
N ARG A 3 -23.52 -51.35 17.64
CA ARG A 3 -22.51 -50.48 18.29
C ARG A 3 -21.53 -49.80 17.33
N LEU A 4 -21.25 -50.38 16.16
CA LEU A 4 -20.40 -49.74 15.14
C LEU A 4 -21.13 -48.65 14.36
N MET A 5 -22.45 -48.76 14.20
CA MET A 5 -23.27 -47.76 13.52
C MET A 5 -23.34 -46.43 14.29
N LEU A 6 -23.25 -46.50 15.62
CA LEU A 6 -23.34 -45.33 16.49
C LEU A 6 -22.06 -44.48 16.47
N VAL A 7 -20.89 -45.10 16.28
CA VAL A 7 -19.61 -44.39 16.14
C VAL A 7 -19.52 -43.66 14.79
N ALA A 8 -20.06 -44.27 13.71
CA ALA A 8 -20.09 -43.64 12.40
C ALA A 8 -21.03 -42.41 12.35
N ILE A 9 -22.14 -42.42 13.10
CA ILE A 9 -23.08 -41.29 13.17
C ILE A 9 -22.49 -40.12 13.99
N ILE A 10 -21.72 -40.39 15.04
CA ILE A 10 -21.06 -39.35 15.84
C ILE A 10 -19.93 -38.68 15.03
N ALA A 11 -19.17 -39.44 14.23
CA ALA A 11 -18.13 -38.88 13.38
C ALA A 11 -18.67 -37.99 12.24
N LEU A 12 -19.91 -38.25 11.77
CA LEU A 12 -20.55 -37.45 10.72
C LEU A 12 -21.20 -36.15 11.23
N LEU A 13 -21.45 -36.04 12.54
CA LEU A 13 -22.06 -34.85 13.16
C LEU A 13 -21.03 -33.82 13.68
N LEU A 14 -19.73 -34.14 13.63
CA LEU A 14 -18.64 -33.22 13.99
C LEU A 14 -18.10 -32.38 12.82
N PHE A 15 -18.69 -32.50 11.63
CA PHE A 15 -18.46 -31.58 10.53
C PHE A 15 -19.71 -30.73 10.25
N PRO A 16 -20.01 -29.70 11.06
CA PRO A 16 -20.61 -28.52 10.49
C PRO A 16 -19.51 -27.85 9.66
N VAL A 17 -19.60 -28.14 8.36
CA VAL A 17 -19.21 -27.28 7.26
C VAL A 17 -19.21 -25.81 7.70
N CYS A 18 -18.03 -25.28 8.04
CA CYS A 18 -17.79 -23.84 8.17
C CYS A 18 -17.71 -23.19 6.77
N TYR A 19 -18.60 -23.57 5.84
CA TYR A 19 -18.98 -22.71 4.74
C TYR A 19 -20.16 -21.86 5.21
N VAL A 20 -19.89 -20.97 6.16
CA VAL A 20 -20.53 -19.66 6.05
C VAL A 20 -19.73 -18.97 4.96
N ILE A 21 -20.30 -18.99 3.76
CA ILE A 21 -20.07 -17.94 2.76
C ILE A 21 -20.18 -16.66 3.57
N ARG A 22 -19.02 -16.04 3.86
CA ARG A 22 -18.93 -14.72 4.44
C ARG A 22 -19.67 -13.86 3.44
N GLY A 23 -20.96 -13.64 3.74
CA GLY A 23 -21.78 -12.70 3.03
C GLY A 23 -20.96 -11.43 2.92
N SER A 24 -21.00 -10.88 1.73
CA SER A 24 -20.53 -9.55 1.37
C SER A 24 -21.04 -8.54 2.40
N SER A 25 -20.42 -8.48 3.57
CA SER A 25 -20.42 -7.27 4.36
C SER A 25 -19.48 -6.36 3.60
N ASN A 26 -20.07 -5.40 2.90
CA ASN A 26 -19.52 -4.05 2.79
C ASN A 26 -19.18 -3.58 4.21
N THR A 27 -18.13 -4.14 4.80
CA THR A 27 -17.34 -3.42 5.77
C THR A 27 -16.62 -2.42 4.90
N ASP A 28 -17.07 -1.17 4.92
CA ASP A 28 -16.22 -0.04 4.59
C ASP A 28 -14.98 -0.18 5.49
N ASN A 29 -13.99 -0.92 4.99
CA ASN A 29 -12.64 -0.95 5.52
C ASN A 29 -11.94 0.33 5.05
N SER A 30 -12.62 1.48 5.14
CA SER A 30 -11.99 2.77 4.96
C SER A 30 -11.05 2.90 6.14
N GLN A 31 -9.83 2.43 5.94
CA GLN A 31 -8.72 2.76 6.80
C GLN A 31 -8.69 4.29 6.85
N THR A 32 -8.79 4.87 8.05
CA THR A 32 -8.79 6.32 8.26
C THR A 32 -7.70 6.66 9.27
N TRP A 33 -6.60 7.19 8.78
CA TRP A 33 -5.47 7.73 9.52
C TRP A 33 -5.74 9.20 9.73
N ASP A 34 -5.24 9.76 10.84
CA ASP A 34 -5.34 11.20 11.03
C ASP A 34 -4.42 11.92 10.04
N GLU A 35 -4.82 13.13 9.62
CA GLU A 35 -4.00 13.96 8.73
C GLU A 35 -2.61 14.24 9.33
N LYS A 36 -2.51 14.35 10.66
CA LYS A 36 -1.21 14.54 11.33
C LYS A 36 -0.31 13.31 11.20
N ASP A 37 -0.88 12.11 11.31
CA ASP A 37 -0.13 10.86 11.17
C ASP A 37 0.40 10.72 9.74
N LEU A 38 -0.46 10.94 8.73
CA LEU A 38 -0.06 10.93 7.33
C LEU A 38 1.04 11.95 7.03
N ASN A 39 0.92 13.17 7.55
CA ASN A 39 1.94 14.21 7.35
C ASN A 39 3.27 13.86 8.05
N LEU A 40 3.21 13.31 9.26
CA LEU A 40 4.40 12.87 9.99
C LEU A 40 5.12 11.74 9.24
N TRP A 41 4.38 10.72 8.80
CA TRP A 41 4.94 9.61 8.04
C TRP A 41 5.45 10.05 6.68
N ARG A 42 4.79 11.00 6.01
CA ARG A 42 5.31 11.58 4.75
C ARG A 42 6.69 12.20 4.96
N MET A 43 6.88 13.00 6.02
CA MET A 43 8.19 13.60 6.32
C MET A 43 9.27 12.53 6.59
N LYS A 44 8.92 11.43 7.26
CA LYS A 44 9.85 10.30 7.47
C LYS A 44 10.27 9.67 6.13
N ILE A 45 9.32 9.45 5.21
CA ILE A 45 9.62 8.92 3.87
C ILE A 45 10.43 9.92 3.04
N GLU A 46 10.15 11.22 3.14
CA GLU A 46 10.96 12.28 2.52
C GLU A 46 12.41 12.24 3.02
N HIS A 47 12.64 11.91 4.29
CA HIS A 47 13.99 11.70 4.82
C HIS A 47 14.68 10.48 4.20
N LEU A 48 13.95 9.36 4.00
CA LEU A 48 14.48 8.17 3.33
C LEU A 48 14.91 8.47 1.88
N ALA A 49 14.32 9.46 1.21
CA ALA A 49 14.72 9.86 -0.14
C ALA A 49 16.16 10.38 -0.25
N ALA A 50 16.81 10.71 0.88
CA ALA A 50 18.24 11.01 0.91
C ALA A 50 19.11 9.81 0.49
N ASN A 51 18.61 8.57 0.65
CA ASN A 51 19.28 7.38 0.14
C ASN A 51 18.84 7.10 -1.31
N SER A 52 19.73 7.42 -2.25
CA SER A 52 19.48 7.24 -3.68
C SER A 52 19.24 5.79 -4.09
N SER A 53 19.65 4.78 -3.31
CA SER A 53 19.42 3.38 -3.64
C SER A 53 17.94 3.00 -3.66
N TYR A 54 17.09 3.71 -2.91
CA TYR A 54 15.65 3.50 -2.94
C TYR A 54 14.98 4.04 -4.20
N GLY A 55 15.66 4.92 -4.94
CA GLY A 55 15.16 5.48 -6.19
C GLY A 55 13.90 6.32 -6.05
N ILE A 56 13.62 6.90 -4.88
CA ILE A 56 12.43 7.73 -4.64
C ILE A 56 12.49 8.98 -5.52
N GLY A 57 11.50 9.14 -6.39
CA GLY A 57 11.38 10.28 -7.31
C GLY A 57 10.31 11.28 -6.89
N ALA A 58 9.21 10.81 -6.30
CA ALA A 58 8.14 11.67 -5.83
C ALA A 58 7.38 11.06 -4.65
N ILE A 59 6.87 11.93 -3.78
CA ILE A 59 6.06 11.58 -2.61
C ILE A 59 4.91 12.57 -2.54
N TRP A 60 3.66 12.10 -2.42
CA TRP A 60 2.52 13.00 -2.29
C TRP A 60 1.35 12.39 -1.52
N LEU A 61 0.50 13.27 -1.01
CA LEU A 61 -0.87 12.98 -0.59
C LEU A 61 -1.77 13.53 -1.70
N GLY A 62 -2.60 12.71 -2.33
CA GLY A 62 -3.58 13.24 -3.27
C GLY A 62 -4.60 14.13 -2.55
N LYS A 63 -5.11 15.14 -3.26
CA LYS A 63 -6.05 16.12 -2.69
C LYS A 63 -7.33 15.48 -2.17
N ASP A 64 -7.81 14.44 -2.85
CA ASP A 64 -8.93 13.61 -2.42
C ASP A 64 -8.47 12.44 -1.53
N SER A 65 -7.15 12.19 -1.47
CA SER A 65 -6.60 11.02 -0.83
C SER A 65 -6.77 11.06 0.67
N ILE A 66 -6.66 12.20 1.36
CA ILE A 66 -6.91 12.22 2.82
C ILE A 66 -8.34 11.74 3.17
N ALA A 67 -9.33 11.98 2.31
CA ALA A 67 -10.72 11.62 2.55
C ALA A 67 -11.15 10.27 1.94
N LYS A 68 -10.53 9.82 0.83
CA LYS A 68 -10.92 8.61 0.08
C LYS A 68 -9.89 7.50 0.09
N ASP A 69 -8.61 7.84 -0.01
CA ASP A 69 -7.55 6.87 -0.25
C ASP A 69 -6.77 6.57 1.05
N ASN A 70 -6.57 7.58 1.88
CA ASN A 70 -5.93 7.60 3.18
C ASN A 70 -4.60 6.81 3.21
N TYR A 71 -3.72 7.11 2.26
CA TYR A 71 -2.35 6.61 2.21
C TYR A 71 -1.43 7.63 1.53
N ILE A 72 -0.12 7.41 1.67
CA ILE A 72 0.96 8.17 1.06
C ILE A 72 1.36 7.49 -0.24
N HIS A 73 1.36 8.23 -1.35
CA HIS A 73 1.90 7.74 -2.60
C HIS A 73 3.41 7.97 -2.66
N VAL A 74 4.15 6.97 -3.12
CA VAL A 74 5.58 7.03 -3.35
C VAL A 74 5.88 6.49 -4.74
N ALA A 75 6.42 7.33 -5.61
CA ALA A 75 6.94 6.91 -6.90
C ALA A 75 8.44 6.61 -6.80
N ILE A 76 8.83 5.43 -7.26
CA ILE A 76 10.24 5.01 -7.33
C ILE A 76 10.66 4.69 -8.76
N SER A 77 11.93 4.88 -9.06
CA SER A 77 12.57 4.43 -10.31
C SER A 77 12.49 2.90 -10.47
N PRO A 78 12.46 2.36 -11.70
CA PRO A 78 12.56 0.91 -11.96
C PRO A 78 13.90 0.30 -11.48
N TYR A 79 14.89 1.14 -11.20
CA TYR A 79 16.19 0.74 -10.66
C TYR A 79 16.28 0.89 -9.13
N GLY A 80 15.22 1.39 -8.48
CA GLY A 80 15.17 1.56 -7.02
C GLY A 80 14.97 0.22 -6.30
N ASP A 81 15.63 0.07 -5.16
CA ASP A 81 15.46 -1.10 -4.30
C ASP A 81 14.15 -0.99 -3.49
N LYS A 82 13.07 -1.49 -4.09
CA LYS A 82 11.72 -1.48 -3.50
C LYS A 82 11.66 -2.27 -2.19
N GLU A 83 12.32 -3.41 -2.12
CA GLU A 83 12.28 -4.27 -0.93
C GLU A 83 12.99 -3.61 0.25
N ALA A 84 14.18 -3.03 0.00
CA ALA A 84 14.90 -2.28 1.03
C ALA A 84 14.13 -1.01 1.47
N LEU A 85 13.43 -0.35 0.54
CA LEU A 85 12.57 0.79 0.88
C LEU A 85 11.40 0.38 1.77
N MET A 86 10.67 -0.69 1.43
CA MET A 86 9.58 -1.20 2.26
C MET A 86 10.05 -1.54 3.68
N LYS A 87 11.22 -2.19 3.80
CA LYS A 87 11.82 -2.49 5.11
C LYS A 87 12.17 -1.23 5.89
N ALA A 88 12.73 -0.21 5.23
CA ALA A 88 13.06 1.06 5.89
C ALA A 88 11.81 1.81 6.37
N ILE A 89 10.71 1.74 5.62
CA ILE A 89 9.41 2.31 6.00
C ILE A 89 8.87 1.63 7.27
N GLU A 90 8.95 0.30 7.35
CA GLU A 90 8.56 -0.46 8.53
C GLU A 90 9.45 -0.13 9.75
N GLU A 91 10.76 0.02 9.55
CA GLU A 91 11.72 0.41 10.59
C GLU A 91 11.47 1.83 11.13
N GLU A 92 10.96 2.74 10.29
CA GLU A 92 10.48 4.06 10.69
C GLU A 92 9.14 4.02 11.47
N GLY A 93 8.58 2.83 11.69
CA GLY A 93 7.30 2.63 12.40
C GLY A 93 6.10 3.09 11.59
N ILE A 94 6.21 3.15 10.27
CA ILE A 94 5.13 3.52 9.36
C ILE A 94 4.39 2.23 8.98
N PRO A 95 3.05 2.16 9.16
CA PRO A 95 2.27 1.01 8.71
C PRO A 95 2.43 0.83 7.19
N PRO A 96 2.79 -0.38 6.68
CA PRO A 96 2.92 -0.63 5.24
C PRO A 96 1.65 -0.25 4.46
N GLU A 97 0.48 -0.42 5.06
CA GLU A 97 -0.81 -0.10 4.44
C GLU A 97 -1.05 1.41 4.29
N ALA A 98 -0.30 2.23 5.03
CA ALA A 98 -0.32 3.69 4.89
C ALA A 98 0.52 4.17 3.69
N VAL A 99 1.20 3.27 2.96
CA VAL A 99 2.07 3.63 1.85
C VAL A 99 1.76 2.81 0.60
N LYS A 100 1.56 3.49 -0.52
CA LYS A 100 1.42 2.88 -1.84
C LYS A 100 2.64 3.22 -2.69
N ILE A 101 3.45 2.21 -2.97
CA ILE A 101 4.64 2.36 -3.81
C ILE A 101 4.32 1.98 -5.26
N GLU A 102 4.58 2.92 -6.16
CA GLU A 102 4.44 2.76 -7.60
C GLU A 102 5.82 2.87 -8.26
N VAL A 103 6.12 1.98 -9.20
CA VAL A 103 7.37 2.01 -9.95
C VAL A 103 7.12 2.80 -11.24
N TRP A 104 7.76 3.97 -11.37
CA TRP A 104 7.62 4.85 -12.53
C TRP A 104 8.83 4.69 -13.45
N GLY A 105 8.60 4.20 -14.66
CA GLY A 105 9.64 3.95 -15.66
C GLY A 105 9.65 2.55 -16.28
N GLU A 106 8.70 1.68 -15.94
CA GLU A 106 8.25 0.70 -16.92
C GLU A 106 7.56 1.48 -18.04
N TYR A 107 8.00 1.29 -19.29
CA TYR A 107 7.49 2.00 -20.46
C TYR A 107 5.99 1.71 -20.67
N ASP A 108 5.13 2.49 -20.02
CA ASP A 108 3.72 2.57 -20.39
C ASP A 108 3.61 3.38 -21.67
N LYS A 109 2.89 2.87 -22.66
CA LYS A 109 2.71 3.54 -23.97
C LYS A 109 1.97 4.88 -23.85
N ASP A 110 1.45 5.20 -22.66
CA ASP A 110 0.65 6.37 -22.35
C ASP A 110 1.47 7.63 -22.01
N PHE A 111 2.81 7.55 -21.95
CA PHE A 111 3.73 8.69 -21.81
C PHE A 111 3.76 9.66 -23.02
N THR A 112 2.92 9.44 -24.03
CA THR A 112 2.63 10.46 -25.07
C THR A 112 1.55 11.46 -24.64
N THR A 113 0.87 11.20 -23.52
CA THR A 113 -0.09 12.11 -22.92
C THR A 113 0.65 13.08 -22.00
N PRO A 114 0.61 14.40 -22.25
CA PRO A 114 1.28 15.36 -21.37
C PRO A 114 0.69 15.27 -19.96
N GLU A 115 1.58 15.19 -18.97
CA GLU A 115 1.23 15.14 -17.55
C GLU A 115 0.34 16.34 -17.16
N PRO A 116 -0.60 16.18 -16.21
CA PRO A 116 -1.27 17.31 -15.61
C PRO A 116 -0.24 18.21 -14.94
N VAL A 117 -0.32 19.52 -15.21
CA VAL A 117 0.66 20.51 -14.74
C VAL A 117 0.80 20.44 -13.22
N CYS A 118 1.98 20.04 -12.76
CA CYS A 118 2.32 20.08 -11.35
C CYS A 118 2.28 21.56 -10.88
N PRO A 119 1.54 21.91 -9.82
CA PRO A 119 1.40 23.30 -9.38
C PRO A 119 2.70 23.90 -8.81
N VAL A 120 3.77 23.10 -8.70
CA VAL A 120 5.06 23.52 -8.17
C VAL A 120 6.13 23.29 -9.23
N ASN A 121 6.65 24.40 -9.78
CA ASN A 121 7.83 24.38 -10.65
C ASN A 121 9.05 23.95 -9.83
N TYR A 122 9.54 22.73 -10.03
CA TYR A 122 10.85 22.34 -9.50
C TYR A 122 11.96 22.73 -10.48
N THR A 123 12.68 23.80 -10.14
CA THR A 123 14.05 24.03 -10.61
C THR A 123 15.01 23.14 -9.82
N HIS A 124 15.16 21.89 -10.23
CA HIS A 124 16.35 21.12 -9.92
C HIS A 124 16.78 20.34 -11.16
N SER A 125 17.33 21.07 -12.14
CA SER A 125 18.16 20.46 -13.16
C SER A 125 19.35 19.82 -12.45
N ARG A 126 19.52 18.51 -12.66
CA ARG A 126 20.73 17.75 -12.34
C ARG A 126 21.96 18.64 -12.55
N ALA A 127 22.68 18.95 -11.47
CA ALA A 127 23.98 19.59 -11.58
C ALA A 127 24.88 18.66 -12.41
N GLU A 128 25.44 19.22 -13.49
CA GLU A 128 26.56 18.65 -14.23
C GLU A 128 27.82 18.60 -13.36
#